data_AF-A0A447N0U7-F1
#
_entry.id   AF-A0A447N0U7-F1
#
_cell.length_a   1.000
_cell.length_b   1.000
_cell.length_c   1.000
_cell.angle_alpha   90.00
_cell.angle_beta   90.00
_cell.angle_gamma   90.00
#
_symmetry.space_group_name_H-M   'P 1'
#
loop_
_entity.id
_entity.type
_entity.pdbx_description
1 polymer ?
#
loop_
_entity_poly.entity_id
_entity_poly.type
_entity_poly.pdbx_seq_one_letter_code
_entity_poly.pdbx_strand_id
1 'polypeptide(L)' 'MDKVLFERLTQSMSQMNEIIEGTREPSRTFHIDAMKIKEIRQASGLSQI' A
#
# COMPACT_ATOMS: atom_id res chain seq x y z
N MET A 1 9.71 -19.42 22.14
CA MET A 1 9.67 -18.36 21.12
C MET A 1 10.01 -18.97 19.79
N ASP A 2 9.12 -18.85 18.81
CA ASP A 2 9.38 -19.32 17.45
C ASP A 2 10.43 -18.41 16.80
N LYS A 3 11.62 -18.95 16.53
CA LYS A 3 12.74 -18.19 15.95
C LYS A 3 12.39 -17.63 14.58
N VAL A 4 11.62 -18.40 13.78
CA VAL A 4 11.21 -18.00 12.44
C VAL A 4 10.26 -16.80 12.51
N LEU A 5 9.34 -16.81 13.49
CA LEU A 5 8.44 -15.68 13.71
C LEU A 5 9.22 -14.41 14.09
N PHE A 6 10.20 -14.55 15.00
CA PHE A 6 11.02 -13.42 15.43
C PHE A 6 11.82 -12.81 14.28
N GLU A 7 12.50 -13.64 13.49
CA GLU A 7 13.26 -13.18 12.31
C GLU A 7 12.37 -12.44 11.32
N ARG A 8 11.19 -12.97 11.00
CA ARG A 8 10.22 -12.32 10.10
C ARG A 8 9.77 -10.96 10.61
N LEU A 9 9.53 -10.83 11.91
CA LEU A 9 9.15 -9.55 12.52
C LEU A 9 10.28 -8.52 12.42
N THR A 10 11.52 -8.92 12.76
CA THR A 10 12.68 -8.01 12.65
C THR A 10 12.91 -7.56 11.21
N GLN A 11 12.75 -8.45 10.23
CA GLN A 11 12.85 -8.12 8.81
C GLN A 11 11.75 -7.12 8.40
N SER A 12 10.51 -7.33 8.84
CA SER A 12 9.40 -6.41 8.54
C SER A 12 9.64 -5.01 9.09
N MET A 13 10.29 -4.88 10.25
CA MET A 13 10.63 -3.58 10.83
C MET A 13 11.73 -2.86 10.03
N SER A 14 12.76 -3.57 9.58
CA SER A 14 13.79 -2.98 8.69
C SER A 14 13.17 -2.44 7.40
N GLN A 15 12.33 -3.26 6.79
CA GLN A 15 11.60 -2.92 5.57
C GLN A 15 10.71 -1.69 5.72
N MET A 16 10.11 -1.50 6.90
CA MET A 16 9.33 -0.30 7.20
C MET A 16 10.19 0.96 7.18
N ASN A 17 11.38 0.93 7.77
CA ASN A 17 12.30 2.07 7.76
C ASN A 17 12.75 2.41 6.33
N GLU A 18 13.09 1.40 5.54
CA GLU A 18 13.47 1.59 4.12
C GLU A 18 12.34 2.24 3.29
N ILE A 19 11.08 1.90 3.59
CA ILE A 19 9.91 2.54 2.95
C ILE A 19 9.79 4.01 3.39
N ILE A 20 10.00 4.30 4.68
CA ILE A 20 9.95 5.68 5.21
C ILE A 20 11.07 6.54 4.60
N GLU A 21 12.26 5.97 4.43
CA GLU A 21 13.41 6.64 3.83
C GLU A 21 13.30 6.79 2.29
N GLY A 22 12.32 6.12 1.67
CA GLY A 22 12.14 6.13 0.22
C GLY A 22 13.16 5.30 -0.55
N THR A 23 13.95 4.46 0.14
CA THR A 23 14.91 3.53 -0.47
C THR A 23 14.23 2.23 -0.93
N ARG A 24 12.99 1.98 -0.48
CA ARG A 24 12.17 0.83 -0.86
C ARG A 24 10.74 1.24 -1.22
N GLU A 25 10.18 0.58 -2.23
CA GLU A 25 8.77 0.73 -2.61
C GLU A 25 7.81 0.26 -1.49
N PRO A 26 6.66 0.93 -1.32
CA PRO A 26 5.66 0.52 -0.34
C PRO A 26 5.21 -0.93 -0.55
N SER A 27 5.06 -1.66 0.55
CA SER A 27 4.65 -3.08 0.50
C SER A 27 3.28 -3.30 -0.19
N ARG A 28 2.42 -2.27 -0.21
CA ARG A 28 1.12 -2.30 -0.89
C ARG A 28 0.91 -0.95 -1.57
N THR A 29 0.72 -0.97 -2.88
CA THR A 29 0.39 0.20 -3.67
C THR A 29 -1.01 0.00 -4.28
N PHE A 30 -1.82 1.05 -4.27
CA PHE A 30 -3.10 1.07 -4.96
C PHE A 30 -2.98 2.04 -6.14
N HIS A 31 -3.02 1.50 -7.35
CA HIS A 31 -3.06 2.31 -8.55
C HIS A 31 -4.51 2.59 -8.95
N ILE A 32 -4.85 3.88 -9.00
CA ILE A 32 -6.16 4.38 -9.42
C ILE A 32 -5.94 5.17 -10.72
N ASP A 33 -6.49 4.64 -11.82
CA ASP A 33 -6.49 5.30 -13.11
C ASP A 33 -7.80 6.08 -13.34
N ALA A 34 -7.85 6.86 -14.42
CA ALA A 34 -9.00 7.68 -14.76
C ALA A 34 -10.30 6.88 -14.99
N MET A 35 -10.20 5.63 -15.44
CA MET A 35 -11.35 4.77 -15.68
C MET A 35 -11.94 4.26 -14.37
N LYS A 36 -11.08 3.82 -13.43
CA LYS A 36 -11.49 3.49 -12.05
C LYS A 36 -12.12 4.66 -11.34
N ILE A 37 -11.60 5.88 -11.52
CA ILE A 37 -12.21 7.10 -10.96
C ILE A 37 -13.62 7.28 -11.50
N LYS A 38 -13.82 7.08 -12.81
CA LYS A 38 -15.14 7.19 -13.45
C LYS A 38 -16.12 6.16 -12.89
N GLU A 39 -15.69 4.90 -12.73
CA GLU A 39 -16.50 3.82 -12.14
C GLU A 39 -16.88 4.10 -10.69
N ILE A 40 -15.91 4.52 -9.86
CA ILE A 40 -16.16 4.87 -8.45
C ILE A 40 -17.16 6.03 -8.36
N ARG A 41 -17.03 7.06 -9.21
CA ARG A 41 -17.97 8.18 -9.24
C ARG A 41 -19.38 7.76 -9.62
N GLN A 42 -19.52 6.91 -10.64
CA GLN A 42 -20.82 6.35 -11.03
C GLN A 42 -21.44 5.52 -9.89
N ALA A 43 -20.66 4.63 -9.26
CA ALA A 43 -21.13 3.80 -8.16
C ALA A 43 -21.49 4.60 -6.90
N SER A 44 -20.85 5.75 -6.69
CA SER A 44 -21.09 6.64 -5.54
C SER A 44 -22.11 7.76 -5.82
N GLY A 45 -22.63 7.87 -7.04
CA GLY A 45 -23.61 8.91 -7.41
C GLY A 45 -23.04 10.33 -7.50
N LEU A 46 -21.72 10.47 -7.65
CA LEU A 46 -21.04 11.76 -7.79
C LEU A 46 -20.99 12.17 -9.26
N SER A 47 -21.56 13.33 -9.61
CA SER A 47 -21.48 13.88 -10.97
C SER A 47 -20.10 14.47 -11.25
N GLN A 48 -19.69 14.42 -12.53
CA GLN A 48 -18.44 15.02 -13.01
C GLN A 48 -18.65 16.53 -13.13
N ILE A 49 -18.12 17.31 -12.21
CA ILE A 49 -17.97 18.77 -12.36
C ILE A 49 -16.70 19.03 -13.16
#